data_AF-A0AA43Q9S8-F1
#
_entry.id   AF-A0AA43Q9S8-F1
#
_cell.length_a   1.000
_cell.length_b   1.000
_cell.length_c   1.000
_cell.angle_alpha   90.00
_cell.angle_beta   90.00
_cell.angle_gamma   90.00
#
_symmetry.space_group_name_H-M   'P 1'
#
loop_
_entity.id
_entity.type
_entity.pdbx_description
1 polymer ?
#
loop_
_entity_poly.entity_id
_entity_poly.type
_entity_poly.pdbx_seq_one_letter_code
_entity_poly.pdbx_strand_id
1 'polypeptide(L)'
;MPQFSLENSLMVTSLIIFFLYLVAVIYFAGFALINSSTQVRIKEVYMYSGTLALIGCISEVAINSFCRAVFDSSLWIYQVTPVHNGDTSIFAFFQWSLYGYHVYFVQNKIQSLNLKYEAYIFAAVISVEALLLEIFVNISSKFFLNTFIFYYLPGDMGHLTTVYVFPVYLLGGAILIEIFKRFLQDPVFFGNLSYSIAFIFVFLS
;
A
#
# COMPACT_ATOMS: atom_id res chain seq x y z
N MET A 1 19.64 -19.80 -24.35
CA MET A 1 19.01 -20.40 -23.15
C MET A 1 19.66 -19.99 -21.82
N PRO A 2 20.99 -19.87 -21.64
CA PRO A 2 21.56 -19.46 -20.34
C PRO A 2 21.42 -17.96 -20.01
N GLN A 3 21.31 -17.07 -21.02
CA GLN A 3 21.08 -15.63 -20.80
C GLN A 3 19.71 -15.33 -20.19
N PHE A 4 18.65 -16.00 -20.66
CA PHE A 4 17.27 -15.81 -20.18
C PHE A 4 17.09 -16.24 -18.72
N SER A 5 17.78 -17.31 -18.28
CA SER A 5 17.77 -17.73 -16.87
C SER A 5 18.56 -16.78 -15.95
N LEU A 6 19.63 -16.17 -16.47
CA LEU A 6 20.46 -15.24 -15.70
C LEU A 6 19.76 -13.89 -15.50
N GLU A 7 19.13 -13.34 -16.54
CA GLU A 7 18.33 -12.11 -16.47
C GLU A 7 17.15 -12.24 -15.50
N ASN A 8 16.43 -13.37 -15.55
CA ASN A 8 15.36 -13.66 -14.59
C ASN A 8 15.89 -13.78 -13.14
N SER A 9 17.03 -14.42 -12.94
CA SER A 9 17.65 -14.52 -11.60
C SER A 9 18.05 -13.14 -11.07
N LEU A 10 18.64 -12.29 -11.90
CA LEU A 10 19.03 -10.91 -11.55
C LEU A 10 17.81 -10.05 -11.20
N MET A 11 16.72 -10.17 -11.96
CA MET A 11 15.48 -9.44 -11.69
C MET A 11 14.86 -9.87 -10.36
N VAL A 12 14.78 -11.17 -10.08
CA VAL A 12 14.26 -11.69 -8.81
C VAL A 12 15.11 -11.23 -7.64
N THR A 13 16.44 -11.31 -7.74
CA THR A 13 17.34 -10.80 -6.70
C THR A 13 17.14 -9.30 -6.47
N SER A 14 17.02 -8.51 -7.53
CA SER A 14 16.79 -7.06 -7.43
C SER A 14 15.45 -6.74 -6.77
N LEU A 15 14.39 -7.50 -7.08
CA LEU A 15 13.08 -7.39 -6.44
C LEU A 15 13.12 -7.75 -4.95
N ILE A 16 13.85 -8.80 -4.58
CA ILE A 16 14.06 -9.17 -3.17
C ILE A 16 14.80 -8.07 -2.42
N ILE A 17 15.90 -7.54 -2.99
CA ILE A 17 16.67 -6.44 -2.38
C ILE A 17 15.79 -5.20 -2.22
N PHE A 18 15.04 -4.84 -3.26
CA PHE A 18 14.09 -3.74 -3.22
C PHE A 18 13.03 -3.94 -2.13
N PHE A 19 12.46 -5.14 -2.02
CA PHE A 19 11.49 -5.47 -0.97
C PHE A 19 12.10 -5.32 0.43
N LEU A 20 13.28 -5.90 0.67
CA LEU A 20 13.98 -5.81 1.96
C LEU A 20 14.34 -4.36 2.32
N TYR A 21 14.70 -3.55 1.31
CA TYR A 21 14.88 -2.11 1.46
C TYR A 21 13.59 -1.42 1.92
N LEU A 22 12.45 -1.69 1.27
CA LEU A 22 11.16 -1.12 1.68
C LEU A 22 10.76 -1.56 3.09
N VAL A 23 10.97 -2.83 3.43
CA VAL A 23 10.75 -3.36 4.79
C VAL A 23 11.57 -2.55 5.79
N ALA A 24 12.86 -2.34 5.53
CA ALA A 24 13.74 -1.58 6.42
C ALA A 24 13.26 -0.13 6.58
N VAL A 25 12.95 0.55 5.47
CA VAL A 25 12.47 1.95 5.49
C VAL A 25 11.18 2.07 6.30
N ILE A 26 10.20 1.22 6.04
CA ILE A 26 8.90 1.24 6.73
C ILE A 26 9.05 0.84 8.21
N TYR A 27 9.94 -0.12 8.52
CA TYR A 27 10.26 -0.47 9.90
C TYR A 27 10.84 0.71 10.67
N PHE A 28 11.82 1.42 10.10
CA PHE A 28 12.41 2.60 10.72
C PHE A 28 11.44 3.78 10.82
N ALA A 29 10.57 3.97 9.81
CA ALA A 29 9.51 4.98 9.85
C ALA A 29 8.53 4.69 10.99
N GLY A 30 8.07 3.44 11.12
CA GLY A 30 7.23 3.00 12.23
C GLY A 30 7.92 3.20 13.58
N PHE A 31 9.19 2.82 13.70
CA PHE A 31 9.98 3.02 14.91
C PHE A 31 10.11 4.50 15.30
N ALA A 32 10.30 5.40 14.34
CA ALA A 32 10.37 6.84 14.59
C ALA A 32 9.05 7.44 15.11
N LEU A 33 7.92 6.78 14.86
CA LEU A 33 6.60 7.18 15.33
C LEU A 33 6.25 6.64 16.73
N ILE A 34 7.01 5.66 17.23
CA ILE A 34 6.82 5.08 18.57
C ILE A 34 7.27 6.08 19.64
N ASN A 35 6.38 6.38 20.60
CA ASN A 35 6.79 7.02 21.85
C ASN A 35 7.33 5.95 22.82
N SER A 36 8.18 6.34 23.78
CA SER A 36 8.79 5.41 24.75
C SER A 36 7.79 4.59 25.58
N SER A 37 6.52 5.02 25.64
CA SER A 37 5.43 4.35 26.35
C SER A 37 4.49 3.54 25.45
N THR A 38 4.70 3.50 24.13
CA THR A 38 3.78 2.85 23.20
C THR A 38 4.02 1.34 23.19
N GLN A 39 3.08 0.58 23.75
CA GLN A 39 3.09 -0.88 23.65
C GLN A 39 2.60 -1.33 22.27
N VAL A 40 3.47 -1.97 21.49
CA VAL A 40 3.12 -2.49 20.17
C VAL A 40 2.26 -3.75 20.32
N ARG A 41 1.02 -3.69 19.85
CA ARG A 41 0.08 -4.82 19.87
C ARG A 41 0.13 -5.56 18.54
N ILE A 42 0.96 -6.61 18.48
CA ILE A 42 1.23 -7.36 17.25
C ILE A 42 -0.03 -7.88 16.54
N LYS A 43 -1.07 -8.27 17.29
CA LYS A 43 -2.35 -8.70 16.70
C LYS A 43 -3.04 -7.57 15.93
N GLU A 44 -2.99 -6.34 16.45
CA GLU A 44 -3.56 -5.16 15.79
C GLU A 44 -2.74 -4.81 14.54
N VAL A 45 -1.41 -4.83 14.63
CA VAL A 45 -0.52 -4.64 13.47
C VAL A 45 -0.86 -5.62 12.36
N TYR A 46 -0.99 -6.91 12.69
CA TYR A 46 -1.36 -7.96 11.76
C TYR A 46 -2.72 -7.69 11.08
N MET A 47 -3.71 -7.23 11.85
CA MET A 47 -5.02 -6.85 11.32
C MET A 47 -4.92 -5.68 10.34
N TYR A 48 -4.14 -4.65 10.67
CA TYR A 48 -3.97 -3.47 9.80
C TYR A 48 -3.27 -3.85 8.50
N SER A 49 -2.18 -4.59 8.58
CA SER A 49 -1.46 -5.08 7.40
C SER A 49 -2.36 -5.96 6.51
N GLY A 50 -3.13 -6.88 7.09
CA GLY A 50 -4.08 -7.70 6.34
C GLY A 50 -5.20 -6.88 5.70
N THR A 51 -5.76 -5.91 6.43
CA THR A 51 -6.81 -5.02 5.94
C THR A 51 -6.34 -4.21 4.74
N LEU A 52 -5.13 -3.63 4.80
CA LEU A 52 -4.60 -2.87 3.68
C LEU A 52 -4.24 -3.79 2.51
N ALA A 53 -3.72 -4.99 2.74
CA ALA A 53 -3.50 -5.96 1.67
C ALA A 53 -4.80 -6.26 0.91
N LEU A 54 -5.91 -6.43 1.63
CA LEU A 54 -7.23 -6.64 1.05
C LEU A 54 -7.73 -5.40 0.29
N ILE A 55 -7.89 -4.29 1.01
CA ILE A 55 -8.52 -3.09 0.49
C ILE A 55 -7.67 -2.49 -0.62
N GLY A 56 -6.36 -2.43 -0.47
CA GLY A 56 -5.44 -1.91 -1.47
C GLY A 56 -5.54 -2.63 -2.81
N CYS A 57 -5.31 -3.94 -2.82
CA CYS A 57 -5.31 -4.72 -4.07
C CYS A 57 -6.67 -4.70 -4.76
N ILE A 58 -7.78 -4.84 -4.03
CA ILE A 58 -9.13 -4.81 -4.61
C ILE A 58 -9.49 -3.41 -5.10
N SER A 59 -9.18 -2.37 -4.30
CA SER A 59 -9.50 -0.99 -4.68
C SER A 59 -8.75 -0.59 -5.92
N GLU A 60 -7.49 -1.01 -6.08
CA GLU A 60 -6.72 -0.72 -7.29
C GLU A 60 -7.43 -1.15 -8.56
N VAL A 61 -7.88 -2.41 -8.60
CA VAL A 61 -8.64 -2.96 -9.73
C VAL A 61 -9.97 -2.24 -9.91
N ALA A 62 -10.67 -1.95 -8.80
CA ALA A 62 -11.95 -1.25 -8.85
C ALA A 62 -11.82 0.19 -9.38
N ILE A 63 -10.81 0.94 -8.94
CA ILE A 63 -10.53 2.32 -9.36
C ILE A 63 -10.17 2.36 -10.83
N ASN A 64 -9.21 1.53 -11.27
CA ASN A 64 -8.84 1.49 -12.68
C ASN A 64 -10.00 1.04 -13.57
N SER A 65 -10.83 0.09 -13.11
CA SER A 65 -12.05 -0.31 -13.84
C SER A 65 -13.06 0.82 -13.94
N PHE A 66 -13.26 1.58 -12.86
CA PHE A 66 -14.09 2.78 -12.88
C PHE A 66 -13.53 3.84 -13.83
N CYS A 67 -12.22 4.11 -13.78
CA CYS A 67 -11.58 5.10 -14.65
C CYS A 67 -11.72 4.72 -16.12
N ARG A 68 -11.54 3.45 -16.48
CA ARG A 68 -11.78 2.98 -17.86
C ARG A 68 -13.23 3.15 -18.27
N ALA A 69 -14.18 2.89 -17.39
CA ALA A 69 -15.61 3.02 -17.71
C ALA A 69 -16.07 4.47 -17.88
N VAL A 70 -15.44 5.43 -17.19
CA VAL A 70 -15.87 6.84 -17.18
C VAL A 70 -15.02 7.74 -18.07
N PHE A 71 -13.73 7.43 -18.22
CA PHE A 71 -12.74 8.27 -18.91
C PHE A 71 -12.02 7.56 -20.06
N ASP A 72 -12.41 6.31 -20.38
CA ASP A 72 -11.76 5.47 -21.40
C ASP A 72 -10.24 5.29 -21.19
N SER A 73 -9.78 5.42 -19.94
CA SER A 73 -8.36 5.33 -19.57
C SER A 73 -8.17 4.78 -18.16
N SER A 74 -7.10 4.02 -17.93
CA SER A 74 -6.68 3.64 -16.58
C SER A 74 -6.03 4.82 -15.85
N LEU A 75 -6.02 4.82 -14.52
CA LEU A 75 -5.30 5.87 -13.78
C LEU A 75 -3.80 5.56 -13.71
N TRP A 76 -3.44 4.29 -13.56
CA TRP A 76 -2.06 3.80 -13.59
C TRP A 76 -1.98 2.43 -14.25
N ILE A 77 -0.74 1.96 -14.50
CA ILE A 77 -0.44 0.59 -14.95
C ILE A 77 0.77 0.06 -14.16
N TYR A 78 0.62 -1.08 -13.50
CA TYR A 78 1.72 -1.79 -12.86
C TYR A 78 2.70 -2.35 -13.88
N GLN A 79 4.00 -2.18 -13.63
CA GLN A 79 5.07 -2.64 -14.52
C GLN A 79 5.84 -3.82 -13.93
N VAL A 80 5.82 -3.97 -12.60
CA VAL A 80 6.52 -5.05 -11.89
C VAL A 80 5.52 -6.13 -11.51
N THR A 81 5.67 -7.33 -12.06
CA THR A 81 4.78 -8.49 -11.79
C THR A 81 3.28 -8.17 -11.91
N PRO A 82 2.83 -7.56 -13.03
CA PRO A 82 1.45 -7.14 -13.19
C PRO A 82 0.48 -8.32 -13.21
N VAL A 83 -0.69 -8.13 -12.61
CA VAL A 83 -1.86 -9.02 -12.67
C VAL A 83 -3.11 -8.17 -12.90
N HIS A 84 -4.28 -8.79 -13.13
CA HIS A 84 -5.53 -8.07 -13.38
C HIS A 84 -5.41 -7.03 -14.51
N ASN A 85 -4.87 -7.45 -15.66
CA ASN A 85 -4.61 -6.57 -16.81
C ASN A 85 -3.68 -5.37 -16.51
N GLY A 86 -2.83 -5.47 -15.49
CA GLY A 86 -1.90 -4.41 -15.09
C GLY A 86 -2.50 -3.41 -14.10
N ASP A 87 -3.69 -3.65 -13.56
CA ASP A 87 -4.30 -2.78 -12.55
C ASP A 87 -3.65 -2.91 -11.18
N THR A 88 -3.12 -4.09 -10.86
CA THR A 88 -2.38 -4.35 -9.64
C THR A 88 -1.19 -5.26 -9.94
N SER A 89 -0.45 -5.67 -8.92
CA SER A 89 0.67 -6.59 -9.05
C SER A 89 0.71 -7.63 -7.94
N ILE A 90 1.43 -8.72 -8.19
CA ILE A 90 1.81 -9.66 -7.13
C ILE A 90 2.50 -8.93 -5.99
N PHE A 91 3.36 -7.96 -6.32
CA PHE A 91 4.07 -7.15 -5.33
C PHE A 91 3.14 -6.26 -4.49
N ALA A 92 1.99 -5.84 -5.03
CA ALA A 92 1.03 -4.98 -4.33
C ALA A 92 0.53 -5.60 -3.03
N PHE A 93 0.34 -6.93 -2.99
CA PHE A 93 -0.01 -7.66 -1.77
C PHE A 93 0.97 -7.35 -0.61
N PHE A 94 2.28 -7.37 -0.90
CA PHE A 94 3.31 -7.10 0.10
C PHE A 94 3.43 -5.60 0.39
N GLN A 95 3.37 -4.75 -0.64
CA GLN A 95 3.45 -3.31 -0.50
C GLN A 95 2.32 -2.76 0.39
N TRP A 96 1.07 -3.17 0.11
CA TRP A 96 -0.07 -2.76 0.92
C TRP A 96 0.00 -3.32 2.35
N SER A 97 0.51 -4.53 2.53
CA SER A 97 0.76 -5.09 3.86
C SER A 97 1.74 -4.23 4.68
N LEU A 98 2.83 -3.79 4.04
CA LEU A 98 3.81 -2.88 4.65
C LEU A 98 3.17 -1.52 4.95
N TYR A 99 2.33 -1.01 4.06
CA TYR A 99 1.64 0.23 4.31
C TYR A 99 0.67 0.11 5.50
N GLY A 100 -0.04 -1.00 5.66
CA GLY A 100 -0.87 -1.26 6.84
C GLY A 100 -0.05 -1.28 8.15
N TYR A 101 1.17 -1.81 8.12
CA TYR A 101 2.09 -1.73 9.26
C TYR A 101 2.40 -0.26 9.61
N HIS A 102 2.72 0.58 8.61
CA HIS A 102 2.97 2.01 8.83
C HIS A 102 1.74 2.74 9.39
N VAL A 103 0.56 2.50 8.79
CA VAL A 103 -0.71 3.11 9.19
C VAL A 103 -1.06 2.83 10.65
N TYR A 104 -0.72 1.64 11.18
CA TYR A 104 -0.88 1.32 12.60
C TYR A 104 -0.13 2.32 13.50
N PHE A 105 1.12 2.65 13.18
CA PHE A 105 1.91 3.59 13.98
C PHE A 105 1.41 5.02 13.83
N VAL A 106 1.01 5.42 12.62
CA VAL A 106 0.41 6.74 12.36
C VAL A 106 -0.87 6.92 13.19
N GLN A 107 -1.76 5.93 13.17
CA GLN A 107 -3.01 6.00 13.95
C GLN A 107 -2.74 6.11 15.44
N ASN A 108 -1.85 5.28 15.98
CA ASN A 108 -1.49 5.33 17.40
C ASN A 108 -0.84 6.67 17.77
N LYS A 109 -0.02 7.24 16.89
CA LYS A 109 0.59 8.55 17.11
C LYS A 109 -0.48 9.63 17.16
N ILE A 110 -1.40 9.65 16.21
CA ILE A 110 -2.50 10.61 16.15
C ILE A 110 -3.41 10.49 17.40
N GLN A 111 -3.74 9.27 17.82
CA GLN A 111 -4.49 9.00 19.05
C GLN A 111 -3.77 9.52 20.30
N SER A 112 -2.45 9.37 20.36
CA SER A 112 -1.65 9.86 21.50
C SER A 112 -1.65 11.39 21.63
N LEU A 113 -1.97 12.12 20.55
CA LEU A 113 -2.06 13.58 20.56
C LEU A 113 -3.42 14.10 21.07
N ASN A 114 -4.41 13.21 21.28
CA ASN A 114 -5.74 13.54 21.83
C ASN A 114 -6.43 14.72 21.12
N LEU A 115 -6.51 14.65 19.79
CA LEU A 115 -7.01 15.73 18.94
C LEU A 115 -8.55 15.65 18.78
N LYS A 116 -9.23 16.79 18.76
CA LYS A 116 -10.71 16.89 18.66
C LYS A 116 -11.30 16.26 17.38
N TYR A 117 -10.54 16.26 16.28
CA TYR A 117 -10.98 15.79 14.96
C TYR A 117 -10.11 14.63 14.45
N GLU A 118 -9.74 13.72 15.36
CA GLU A 118 -8.82 12.60 15.11
C GLU A 118 -9.08 11.88 13.78
N ALA A 119 -10.34 11.50 13.51
CA ALA A 119 -10.74 10.79 12.29
C ALA A 119 -10.42 11.58 11.01
N TYR A 120 -10.78 12.86 10.96
CA TYR A 120 -10.52 13.71 9.79
C TYR A 120 -9.03 13.96 9.59
N ILE A 121 -8.31 14.15 10.71
CA ILE A 121 -6.85 14.33 10.69
C ILE A 121 -6.17 13.06 10.19
N PHE A 122 -6.59 11.89 10.68
CA PHE A 122 -6.10 10.61 10.20
C PHE A 122 -6.30 10.46 8.70
N ALA A 123 -7.53 10.63 8.20
CA ALA A 123 -7.83 10.52 6.77
C ALA A 123 -6.98 11.48 5.92
N ALA A 124 -6.82 12.73 6.35
CA ALA A 124 -5.99 13.72 5.65
C ALA A 124 -4.50 13.33 5.66
N VAL A 125 -3.97 12.94 6.82
CA VAL A 125 -2.56 12.54 6.97
C VAL A 125 -2.23 11.35 6.09
N ILE A 126 -3.01 10.26 6.17
CA ILE A 126 -2.73 9.06 5.36
C ILE A 126 -2.91 9.31 3.87
N SER A 127 -3.74 10.28 3.47
CA SER A 127 -3.90 10.64 2.05
C SER A 127 -2.69 11.37 1.50
N VAL A 128 -2.13 12.29 2.28
CA VAL A 128 -0.89 12.98 1.90
C VAL A 128 0.29 12.02 1.96
N GLU A 129 0.39 11.20 3.02
CA GLU A 129 1.46 10.22 3.16
C GLU A 129 1.42 9.15 2.06
N ALA A 130 0.24 8.69 1.64
CA ALA A 130 0.11 7.75 0.53
C ALA A 130 0.77 8.32 -0.75
N LEU A 131 0.46 9.56 -1.13
CA LEU A 131 1.08 10.21 -2.29
C LEU A 131 2.61 10.31 -2.16
N LEU A 132 3.10 10.71 -0.99
CA LEU A 132 4.54 10.83 -0.74
C LEU A 132 5.24 9.47 -0.79
N LEU A 133 4.61 8.44 -0.24
CA LEU A 133 5.12 7.07 -0.27
C LEU A 133 5.06 6.50 -1.68
N GLU A 134 4.05 6.79 -2.48
CA GLU A 134 4.01 6.39 -3.89
C GLU A 134 5.17 6.99 -4.68
N ILE A 135 5.40 8.30 -4.52
CA ILE A 135 6.54 9.00 -5.12
C ILE A 135 7.84 8.32 -4.71
N PHE A 136 8.01 8.08 -3.40
CA PHE A 136 9.19 7.43 -2.86
C PHE A 136 9.39 6.02 -3.42
N VAL A 137 8.36 5.18 -3.41
CA VAL A 137 8.42 3.79 -3.91
C VAL A 137 8.74 3.79 -5.40
N ASN A 138 8.15 4.67 -6.22
CA ASN A 138 8.45 4.75 -7.64
C ASN A 138 9.87 5.24 -7.93
N ILE A 139 10.39 6.21 -7.16
CA ILE A 139 11.79 6.65 -7.27
C ILE A 139 12.73 5.50 -6.89
N SER A 140 12.47 4.82 -5.77
CA SER A 140 13.29 3.69 -5.35
C SER A 140 13.20 2.53 -6.33
N SER A 141 12.02 2.25 -6.90
CA SER A 141 11.85 1.25 -7.96
C SER A 141 12.71 1.58 -9.18
N LYS A 142 12.76 2.85 -9.61
CA LYS A 142 13.66 3.24 -10.71
C LYS A 142 15.12 2.97 -10.40
N PHE A 143 15.55 3.16 -9.16
CA PHE A 143 16.92 2.90 -8.75
C PHE A 143 17.25 1.40 -8.69
N PHE A 144 16.39 0.59 -8.08
CA PHE A 144 16.66 -0.85 -7.88
C PHE A 144 16.27 -1.74 -9.06
N LEU A 145 15.20 -1.38 -9.78
CA LEU A 145 14.57 -2.21 -10.81
C LEU A 145 14.65 -1.60 -12.21
N ASN A 146 15.18 -0.38 -12.35
CA ASN A 146 15.25 0.36 -13.62
C ASN A 146 13.87 0.54 -14.31
N THR A 147 12.79 0.54 -13.52
CA THR A 147 11.42 0.74 -13.99
C THR A 147 10.56 1.37 -12.88
N PHE A 148 9.38 1.89 -13.24
CA PHE A 148 8.36 2.25 -12.26
C PHE A 148 7.76 0.97 -11.66
N ILE A 149 7.27 1.03 -10.42
CA ILE A 149 6.49 -0.09 -9.88
C ILE A 149 5.06 -0.04 -10.42
N PHE A 150 4.47 1.16 -10.41
CA PHE A 150 3.20 1.53 -11.01
C PHE A 150 3.38 2.88 -11.70
N TYR A 151 3.09 2.94 -12.99
CA TYR A 151 3.24 4.13 -13.80
C TYR A 151 1.88 4.84 -13.90
N TYR A 152 1.78 6.05 -13.35
CA TYR A 152 0.57 6.86 -13.47
C TYR A 152 0.45 7.45 -14.87
N LEU A 153 -0.70 7.26 -15.52
CA LEU A 153 -0.93 7.78 -16.88
C LEU A 153 -1.02 9.31 -16.89
N PRO A 154 -1.71 9.96 -15.93
CA PRO A 154 -1.55 11.40 -15.73
C PRO A 154 -0.10 11.76 -15.42
N GLY A 155 0.45 12.72 -16.17
CA GLY A 155 1.83 13.17 -16.05
C GLY A 155 2.06 14.35 -15.11
N ASP A 156 1.03 14.79 -14.39
CA ASP A 156 1.03 16.00 -13.56
C ASP A 156 2.07 15.98 -12.44
N MET A 157 2.45 14.78 -11.96
CA MET A 157 3.51 14.59 -10.97
C MET A 157 4.65 13.71 -11.51
N GLY A 158 4.99 13.85 -12.79
CA GLY A 158 6.10 13.13 -13.41
C GLY A 158 5.89 11.61 -13.49
N HIS A 159 4.63 11.17 -13.55
CA HIS A 159 4.18 9.77 -13.58
C HIS A 159 4.51 8.95 -12.32
N LEU A 160 4.99 9.60 -11.24
CA LEU A 160 5.31 8.97 -9.96
C LEU A 160 4.05 8.75 -9.10
N THR A 161 3.08 9.65 -9.24
CA THR A 161 1.73 9.62 -8.68
C THR A 161 0.88 10.63 -9.50
N THR A 162 -0.31 10.99 -9.03
CA THR A 162 -1.14 12.06 -9.62
C THR A 162 -2.02 12.73 -8.56
N VAL A 163 -2.33 14.01 -8.70
CA VAL A 163 -3.29 14.68 -7.79
C VAL A 163 -4.70 14.07 -7.88
N TYR A 164 -5.03 13.38 -8.97
CA TYR A 164 -6.34 12.76 -9.17
C TYR A 164 -6.60 11.55 -8.25
N VAL A 165 -5.56 10.94 -7.67
CA VAL A 165 -5.75 9.82 -6.71
C VAL A 165 -6.02 10.34 -5.28
N PHE A 166 -5.74 11.61 -4.99
CA PHE A 166 -5.92 12.18 -3.66
C PHE A 166 -7.35 12.03 -3.09
N PRO A 167 -8.44 12.29 -3.85
CA PRO A 167 -9.81 12.08 -3.36
C PRO A 167 -10.10 10.61 -3.02
N VAL A 168 -9.49 9.67 -3.74
CA VAL A 168 -9.62 8.23 -3.48
C VAL A 168 -8.98 7.90 -2.14
N TYR A 169 -7.80 8.46 -1.84
CA TYR A 169 -7.17 8.23 -0.54
C TYR A 169 -7.94 8.85 0.62
N LEU A 170 -8.56 10.02 0.44
CA LEU A 170 -9.41 10.62 1.47
C LEU A 170 -10.60 9.70 1.80
N LEU A 171 -11.24 9.16 0.77
CA LEU A 171 -12.32 8.18 0.92
C LEU A 171 -11.82 6.89 1.57
N GLY A 172 -10.68 6.36 1.12
CA GLY A 172 -10.03 5.19 1.68
C GLY A 172 -9.74 5.37 3.16
N GLY A 173 -9.23 6.53 3.57
CA GLY A 173 -8.97 6.84 4.96
C GLY A 173 -10.22 6.89 5.83
N ALA A 174 -11.31 7.45 5.32
CA ALA A 174 -12.60 7.41 6.00
C ALA A 174 -13.13 5.98 6.18
N ILE A 175 -13.01 5.14 5.16
CA ILE A 175 -13.41 3.72 5.20
C ILE A 175 -12.55 2.94 6.21
N LEU A 176 -11.23 3.14 6.19
CA LEU A 176 -10.30 2.44 7.09
C LEU A 176 -10.59 2.72 8.56
N ILE A 177 -10.95 3.96 8.92
CA ILE A 177 -11.34 4.30 10.31
C ILE A 177 -12.48 3.41 10.80
N GLU A 178 -13.53 3.25 10.00
CA GLU A 178 -14.69 2.46 10.38
C GLU A 178 -14.37 0.96 10.42
N ILE A 179 -13.57 0.47 9.46
CA ILE A 179 -13.09 -0.93 9.44
C ILE A 179 -12.27 -1.20 10.72
N PHE A 180 -11.26 -0.38 11.02
CA PHE A 180 -10.41 -0.62 12.19
C PHE A 180 -11.20 -0.56 13.49
N LYS A 181 -12.07 0.45 13.65
CA LYS A 181 -12.93 0.55 14.83
C LYS A 181 -13.81 -0.68 15.02
N ARG A 182 -14.34 -1.25 13.94
CA ARG A 182 -15.21 -2.43 14.00
C ARG A 182 -14.44 -3.71 14.31
N PHE A 183 -13.30 -3.92 13.64
CA PHE A 183 -12.61 -5.21 13.65
C PHE A 183 -11.46 -5.33 14.64
N LEU A 184 -11.12 -4.26 15.37
CA LEU A 184 -10.22 -4.32 16.53
C LEU A 184 -10.73 -5.25 17.66
N GLN A 185 -12.01 -5.62 17.64
CA GLN A 185 -12.61 -6.56 18.61
C GLN A 185 -12.12 -8.01 18.40
N ASP A 186 -11.81 -8.39 17.16
CA ASP A 186 -11.24 -9.70 16.82
C ASP A 186 -10.18 -9.57 15.70
N PRO A 187 -8.99 -9.02 16.05
CA PRO A 187 -8.01 -8.62 15.06
C PRO A 187 -7.36 -9.81 14.35
N VAL A 188 -7.26 -10.98 15.01
CA VAL A 188 -6.65 -12.17 14.42
C VAL A 188 -7.57 -12.78 13.38
N PHE A 189 -8.86 -12.93 13.68
CA PHE A 189 -9.84 -13.44 12.72
C PHE A 189 -9.89 -12.54 11.49
N PHE A 190 -10.05 -11.23 11.68
CA PHE A 190 -10.16 -10.30 10.55
C PHE A 190 -8.87 -10.17 9.75
N GLY A 191 -7.71 -10.22 10.41
CA GLY A 191 -6.41 -10.29 9.74
C GLY A 191 -6.30 -11.52 8.84
N ASN A 192 -6.61 -12.71 9.38
CA ASN A 192 -6.60 -13.95 8.60
C ASN A 192 -7.56 -13.89 7.41
N LEU A 193 -8.79 -13.41 7.63
CA LEU A 193 -9.79 -13.28 6.57
C LEU A 193 -9.30 -12.34 5.47
N SER A 194 -8.78 -11.16 5.85
CA SER A 194 -8.33 -10.16 4.91
C SER A 194 -7.13 -10.63 4.09
N TYR A 195 -6.13 -11.24 4.74
CA TYR A 195 -5.00 -11.84 4.04
C TYR A 195 -5.42 -12.98 3.12
N SER A 196 -6.34 -13.84 3.55
CA SER A 196 -6.81 -14.96 2.73
C SER A 196 -7.50 -14.47 1.46
N ILE A 197 -8.40 -13.48 1.59
CA ILE A 197 -9.09 -12.90 0.44
C ILE A 197 -8.09 -12.19 -0.48
N ALA A 198 -7.20 -11.37 0.08
CA ALA A 198 -6.17 -10.67 -0.69
C ALA A 198 -5.26 -11.66 -1.44
N PHE A 199 -4.87 -12.76 -0.80
CA PHE A 199 -4.04 -13.79 -1.41
C PHE A 199 -4.76 -14.48 -2.57
N ILE A 200 -6.01 -14.91 -2.36
CA ILE A 200 -6.82 -15.51 -3.43
C ILE A 200 -6.98 -14.52 -4.58
N PHE A 201 -7.29 -13.26 -4.27
CA PHE A 201 -7.50 -12.21 -5.25
C PHE A 201 -6.24 -11.88 -6.06
N VAL A 202 -5.04 -11.92 -5.48
CA VAL A 202 -3.81 -11.54 -6.19
C VAL A 202 -3.16 -12.71 -6.91
N PHE A 203 -3.18 -13.90 -6.31
CA PHE A 203 -2.37 -15.04 -6.76
C PHE A 203 -3.17 -16.14 -7.48
N LEU A 204 -4.50 -16.18 -7.32
CA LEU A 204 -5.35 -17.27 -7.86
C LEU A 204 -6.42 -16.79 -8.84
N SER A 205 -6.41 -15.51 -9.19
CA SER A 205 -7.35 -14.85 -10.11
C SER A 205 -6.85 -14.79 -11.55
#